data_AF-A0A0K0DGC1-F1
#
_entry.id   AF-A0A0K0DGC1-F1
#
_cell.length_a   1.000
_cell.length_b   1.000
_cell.length_c   1.000
_cell.angle_alpha   90.00
_cell.angle_beta   90.00
_cell.angle_gamma   90.00
#
_symmetry.space_group_name_H-M   'P 1'
#
loop_
_entity.id
_entity.type
_entity.pdbx_description
1 polymer ?
#
loop_
_entity_poly.entity_id
_entity_poly.type
_entity_poly.pdbx_seq_one_letter_code
_entity_poly.pdbx_strand_id
1 'polypeptide(L)'
;MFVVVGTDVQGKVTQANIREIHQSHLAAGRLTLAFVQPRVSVMIMKCNPSHLQRFLDNFLAALKGDEITISALDKVKQSDFKAAPKLLRVTNRNLNSITYPPSLETLEVVALGLEFVDSRWFSLSMLSCLDLSYNSLGKASDFVKIRLVSRLKNLGFLLLQGNEIETIPWTASSLLSLCLVGVPVTDFVYETDMLHSVTMRSFACPECVERVVARLRPLPFRP
;
A
#
# COMPACT_ATOMS: atom_id res chain seq x y z
N MET A 1 1.63 23.63 -4.99
CA MET A 1 2.58 24.76 -4.81
C MET A 1 3.93 24.28 -5.29
N PHE A 2 4.37 24.76 -6.46
CA PHE A 2 5.74 24.59 -6.90
C PHE A 2 6.57 25.60 -6.14
N VAL A 3 7.42 25.16 -5.23
CA VAL A 3 8.44 26.04 -4.66
C VAL A 3 9.66 25.89 -5.57
N VAL A 4 9.75 26.71 -6.60
CA VAL A 4 10.98 26.87 -7.36
C VAL A 4 11.84 27.84 -6.57
N VAL A 5 12.71 27.32 -5.71
CA VAL A 5 13.78 28.13 -5.11
C VAL A 5 14.94 28.11 -6.09
N GLY A 6 15.07 29.16 -6.91
CA GLY A 6 16.19 29.30 -7.83
C GLY A 6 15.82 30.02 -9.13
N THR A 7 16.05 31.33 -9.12
CA THR A 7 16.52 32.20 -10.21
C THR A 7 16.45 31.69 -11.65
N ASP A 8 15.70 32.41 -12.50
CA ASP A 8 15.93 32.66 -13.94
C ASP A 8 16.84 31.65 -14.67
N VAL A 9 16.38 30.41 -14.85
CA VAL A 9 17.11 29.38 -15.59
C VAL A 9 16.67 29.42 -17.05
N GLN A 10 17.19 30.35 -17.85
CA GLN A 10 17.09 30.34 -19.32
C GLN A 10 18.01 29.26 -19.95
N GLY A 11 18.02 28.06 -19.40
CA GLY A 11 18.87 26.95 -19.85
C GLY A 11 18.04 25.83 -20.50
N LYS A 12 18.48 25.34 -21.66
CA LYS A 12 17.90 24.14 -22.28
C LYS A 12 18.23 22.92 -21.40
N VAL A 13 17.21 22.21 -20.94
CA VAL A 13 17.41 20.93 -20.24
C VAL A 13 17.77 19.87 -21.27
N THR A 14 18.94 19.25 -21.12
CA THR A 14 19.45 18.19 -21.99
C THR A 14 19.89 17.00 -21.14
N GLN A 15 20.04 15.82 -21.76
CA GLN A 15 20.51 14.62 -21.05
C GLN A 15 21.86 14.85 -20.37
N ALA A 16 22.77 15.58 -21.00
CA ALA A 16 24.08 15.92 -20.44
C ALA A 16 24.01 16.87 -19.23
N ASN A 17 22.90 17.60 -19.06
CA ASN A 17 22.70 18.52 -17.94
C ASN A 17 22.04 17.84 -16.72
N ILE A 18 21.55 16.60 -16.86
CA ILE A 18 20.97 15.85 -15.74
C ILE A 18 22.06 15.01 -15.09
N ARG A 19 22.39 15.34 -13.83
CA ARG A 19 23.32 14.55 -13.03
C ARG A 19 22.65 13.27 -12.54
N GLU A 20 21.46 13.39 -11.98
CA GLU A 20 20.76 12.27 -11.35
C GLU A 20 19.24 12.52 -11.26
N ILE A 21 18.48 11.43 -11.32
CA ILE A 21 17.03 11.43 -11.13
C ILE A 21 16.71 10.47 -9.96
N HIS A 22 16.32 11.03 -8.82
CA HIS A 22 15.94 10.23 -7.65
C HIS A 22 14.44 9.94 -7.67
N GLN A 23 14.11 8.69 -7.99
CA GLN A 23 12.74 8.23 -8.23
C GLN A 23 12.22 7.17 -7.22
N SER A 24 13.01 6.85 -6.19
CA SER A 24 12.68 5.84 -5.17
C SER A 24 11.36 6.10 -4.42
N HIS A 25 10.88 7.35 -4.42
CA HIS A 25 9.68 7.78 -3.72
C HIS A 25 8.56 8.26 -4.65
N LEU A 26 8.54 7.82 -5.91
CA LEU A 26 7.47 8.12 -6.86
C LEU A 26 6.08 7.73 -6.34
N ALA A 27 5.98 6.55 -5.71
CA ALA A 27 4.73 6.07 -5.10
C ALA A 27 4.22 7.00 -3.98
N ALA A 28 5.11 7.74 -3.32
CA ALA A 28 4.77 8.75 -2.33
C ALA A 28 4.58 10.16 -2.93
N GLY A 29 4.56 10.28 -4.26
CA GLY A 29 4.39 11.55 -4.96
C GLY A 29 5.61 12.47 -4.90
N ARG A 30 6.81 11.89 -4.87
CA ARG A 30 8.08 12.63 -4.77
C ARG A 30 9.05 12.25 -5.89
N LEU A 31 9.72 13.25 -6.45
CA LEU A 31 10.76 13.11 -7.48
C LEU A 31 11.79 14.21 -7.29
N THR A 32 13.08 13.89 -7.43
CA THR A 32 14.14 14.91 -7.40
C THR A 32 14.97 14.83 -8.66
N LEU A 33 15.16 15.99 -9.32
CA LEU A 33 16.01 16.15 -10.49
C LEU A 33 17.25 16.94 -10.09
N ALA A 34 18.43 16.34 -10.18
CA ALA A 34 19.70 17.00 -9.91
C ALA A 34 20.35 17.44 -11.22
N PHE A 35 20.66 18.74 -11.34
CA PHE A 35 21.25 19.32 -12.53
C PHE A 35 22.77 19.53 -12.35
N VAL A 36 23.50 19.44 -13.46
CA VAL A 36 24.93 19.73 -13.51
C VAL A 36 25.16 21.24 -13.56
N GLN A 37 24.42 21.96 -14.40
CA GLN A 37 24.50 23.41 -14.55
C GLN A 37 23.14 24.07 -14.87
N PRO A 38 22.65 25.03 -14.05
CA PRO A 38 23.21 25.40 -12.75
C PRO A 38 23.16 24.20 -11.78
N ARG A 39 24.08 24.15 -10.79
CA ARG A 39 24.16 23.08 -9.79
C ARG A 39 23.00 23.18 -8.79
N VAL A 40 21.80 22.87 -9.26
CA VAL A 40 20.57 22.94 -8.49
C VAL A 40 19.88 21.58 -8.48
N SER A 41 19.09 21.34 -7.43
CA SER A 41 18.20 20.18 -7.37
C SER A 41 16.76 20.67 -7.28
N VAL A 42 15.93 20.21 -8.21
CA VAL A 42 14.49 20.52 -8.22
C VAL A 42 13.77 19.34 -7.59
N MET A 43 13.10 19.60 -6.47
CA MET A 43 12.30 18.60 -5.77
C MET A 43 10.81 18.82 -6.04
N ILE A 44 10.17 17.80 -6.60
CA ILE A 44 8.73 17.73 -6.77
C ILE A 44 8.19 16.91 -5.60
N MET A 45 7.22 17.47 -4.87
CA MET A 45 6.60 16.82 -3.72
C MET A 45 5.08 16.94 -3.78
N LYS A 46 4.40 16.02 -3.09
CA LYS A 46 2.94 16.02 -2.94
C LYS A 46 2.19 15.97 -4.28
N CYS A 47 2.81 15.37 -5.30
CA CYS A 47 2.17 15.15 -6.58
C CYS A 47 1.34 13.85 -6.54
N ASN A 48 0.31 13.76 -7.38
CA ASN A 48 -0.38 12.49 -7.60
C ASN A 48 0.62 11.48 -8.22
N PRO A 49 0.81 10.27 -7.65
CA PRO A 49 1.80 9.31 -8.14
C PRO A 49 1.64 8.95 -9.62
N SER A 50 0.41 8.80 -10.12
CA SER A 50 0.15 8.48 -11.53
C SER A 50 0.52 9.64 -12.45
N HIS A 51 0.24 10.89 -12.05
CA HIS A 51 0.64 12.07 -12.81
C HIS A 51 2.16 12.27 -12.78
N LEU A 52 2.79 11.99 -11.63
CA LEU A 52 4.22 12.11 -11.47
C LEU A 52 4.98 11.06 -12.29
N GLN A 53 4.47 9.82 -12.33
CA GLN A 53 5.00 8.77 -13.20
C GLN A 53 4.91 9.17 -14.67
N ARG A 54 3.73 9.64 -15.12
CA ARG A 54 3.53 10.11 -16.50
C ARG A 54 4.45 11.28 -16.86
N PHE A 55 4.65 12.22 -15.92
CA PHE A 55 5.61 13.30 -16.10
C PHE A 55 7.03 12.77 -16.28
N LEU A 56 7.45 11.82 -15.45
CA LEU A 56 8.78 11.24 -15.54
C LEU A 56 8.98 10.47 -16.85
N ASP A 57 8.01 9.67 -17.27
CA ASP A 57 8.08 8.90 -18.52
C ASP A 57 8.24 9.84 -19.72
N ASN A 58 7.43 10.89 -19.78
CA ASN A 58 7.54 11.95 -20.77
C ASN A 58 8.91 12.65 -20.68
N PHE A 59 9.33 13.05 -19.48
CA PHE A 59 10.61 13.73 -19.28
C PHE A 59 11.79 12.91 -19.81
N LEU A 60 11.81 11.60 -19.52
CA LEU A 60 12.83 10.67 -20.02
C LEU A 60 12.78 10.51 -21.54
N ALA A 61 11.59 10.47 -22.14
CA ALA A 61 11.43 10.42 -23.60
C ALA A 61 11.99 11.70 -24.27
N ALA A 62 11.70 12.89 -23.71
CA ALA A 62 12.25 14.16 -24.20
C ALA A 62 13.77 14.19 -24.11
N LEU A 63 14.35 13.67 -23.04
CA LEU A 63 15.81 13.60 -22.90
C LEU A 63 16.46 12.72 -23.96
N LYS A 64 15.76 11.71 -24.48
CA LYS A 64 16.21 10.86 -25.59
C LYS A 64 16.03 11.51 -26.96
N GLY A 65 15.29 12.62 -27.03
CA GLY A 65 14.95 13.30 -28.28
C GLY A 65 13.64 12.83 -28.91
N ASP A 66 12.82 12.06 -28.18
CA ASP A 66 11.50 11.63 -28.68
C ASP A 66 10.54 12.83 -28.73
N GLU A 67 9.70 12.89 -29.77
CA GLU A 67 8.60 13.85 -29.83
C GLU A 67 7.50 13.47 -28.83
N ILE A 68 7.23 14.36 -27.87
CA ILE A 68 6.20 14.13 -26.86
C ILE A 68 4.95 14.91 -27.24
N THR A 69 3.85 14.19 -27.42
CA THR A 69 2.53 14.83 -27.45
C THR A 69 2.09 15.16 -26.03
N ILE A 70 2.18 16.44 -25.66
CA ILE A 70 1.55 16.94 -24.43
C ILE A 70 0.05 17.05 -24.73
N SER A 71 -0.69 15.97 -24.54
CA SER A 71 -2.16 16.02 -24.55
C SER A 71 -2.61 17.14 -23.59
N ALA A 72 -3.61 17.94 -23.98
CA ALA A 72 -4.11 19.07 -23.21
C ALA A 72 -4.15 18.73 -21.71
N LEU A 73 -3.28 19.39 -20.94
CA LEU A 73 -3.27 19.23 -19.49
C LEU A 73 -4.64 19.70 -18.99
N ASP A 74 -5.34 18.82 -18.27
CA ASP A 74 -6.58 19.20 -17.61
C ASP A 74 -6.32 20.44 -16.74
N LYS A 75 -7.26 21.39 -16.76
CA LYS A 75 -7.16 22.58 -15.89
C LYS A 75 -7.00 22.10 -14.46
N VAL A 76 -5.88 22.49 -13.83
CA VAL A 76 -5.59 22.17 -12.43
C VAL A 76 -6.72 22.74 -11.58
N LYS A 77 -7.42 21.87 -10.86
CA LYS A 77 -8.53 22.24 -9.98
C LYS A 77 -8.00 22.42 -8.56
N GLN A 78 -8.66 23.25 -7.76
CA GLN A 78 -8.32 23.36 -6.33
C GLN A 78 -8.38 22.01 -5.59
N SER A 79 -9.21 21.08 -6.05
CA SER A 79 -9.28 19.70 -5.53
C SER A 79 -7.96 18.94 -5.68
N ASP A 80 -7.14 19.26 -6.69
CA ASP A 80 -5.87 18.58 -6.95
C ASP A 80 -4.81 18.91 -5.90
N PHE A 81 -5.03 19.99 -5.13
CA PHE A 81 -4.17 20.40 -4.02
C PHE A 81 -4.68 19.94 -2.66
N LYS A 82 -5.87 19.33 -2.59
CA LYS A 82 -6.33 18.71 -1.34
C LYS A 82 -5.47 17.48 -1.08
N ALA A 83 -4.94 17.40 0.14
CA ALA A 83 -4.23 16.20 0.57
C ALA A 83 -5.17 15.00 0.39
N ALA A 84 -4.73 14.02 -0.37
CA ALA A 84 -5.51 12.82 -0.57
C ALA A 84 -5.74 12.13 0.79
N PRO A 85 -6.95 11.58 1.05
CA PRO A 85 -7.25 11.00 2.36
C PRO A 85 -6.29 9.87 2.68
N LYS A 86 -5.68 9.93 3.87
CA LYS A 86 -4.86 8.85 4.43
C LYS A 86 -5.68 7.88 5.27
N LEU A 87 -6.77 8.37 5.86
CA LEU A 87 -7.72 7.58 6.63
C LEU A 87 -9.10 7.66 5.99
N LEU A 88 -9.78 6.53 5.87
CA LEU A 88 -11.13 6.42 5.35
C LEU A 88 -11.94 5.49 6.22
N ARG A 89 -13.04 6.01 6.76
CA ARG A 89 -14.04 5.24 7.51
C ARG A 89 -15.25 4.97 6.63
N VAL A 90 -15.51 3.69 6.42
CA VAL A 90 -16.70 3.20 5.73
C VAL A 90 -17.87 3.21 6.68
N THR A 91 -19.03 3.57 6.16
CA THR A 91 -20.30 3.58 6.90
C THR A 91 -21.37 2.95 6.02
N ASN A 92 -22.49 2.53 6.61
CA ASN A 92 -23.64 2.02 5.84
C ASN A 92 -24.14 2.99 4.76
N ARG A 93 -23.84 4.31 4.89
CA ARG A 93 -24.25 5.32 3.91
C ARG A 93 -23.39 5.34 2.64
N ASN A 94 -22.14 4.87 2.71
CA ASN A 94 -21.19 4.99 1.61
C ASN A 94 -20.65 3.65 1.10
N LEU A 95 -20.95 2.52 1.76
CA LEU A 95 -20.46 1.18 1.43
C LEU A 95 -20.54 0.85 -0.08
N ASN A 96 -21.66 1.18 -0.73
CA ASN A 96 -21.92 0.84 -2.13
C ASN A 96 -21.37 1.85 -3.15
N SER A 97 -21.02 3.07 -2.71
CA SER A 97 -20.58 4.16 -3.60
C SER A 97 -19.17 4.64 -3.29
N ILE A 98 -18.44 3.90 -2.46
CA ILE A 98 -17.11 4.33 -2.02
C ILE A 98 -16.08 4.13 -3.14
N THR A 99 -15.28 5.17 -3.33
CA THR A 99 -14.07 5.13 -4.16
C THR A 99 -12.87 5.21 -3.21
N TYR A 100 -11.96 4.24 -3.30
CA TYR A 100 -10.79 4.17 -2.45
C TYR A 100 -9.63 4.98 -3.06
N PRO A 101 -9.10 6.00 -2.36
CA PRO A 101 -7.92 6.73 -2.84
C PRO A 101 -6.69 5.81 -2.87
N PRO A 102 -5.82 5.90 -3.90
CA PRO A 102 -4.60 5.09 -3.98
C PRO A 102 -3.57 5.44 -2.88
N SER A 103 -3.69 6.62 -2.27
CA SER A 103 -2.85 7.10 -1.17
C SER A 103 -3.29 6.62 0.22
N LEU A 104 -4.32 5.79 0.30
CA LEU A 104 -4.95 5.45 1.58
C LEU A 104 -4.01 4.58 2.44
N GLU A 105 -3.78 4.99 3.67
CA GLU A 105 -2.89 4.33 4.64
C GLU A 105 -3.68 3.56 5.70
N THR A 106 -4.89 3.99 6.02
CA THR A 106 -5.80 3.37 6.99
C THR A 106 -7.21 3.26 6.41
N LEU A 107 -7.75 2.05 6.39
CA LEU A 107 -9.13 1.76 6.00
C LEU A 107 -9.87 1.12 7.16
N GLU A 108 -10.95 1.76 7.60
CA GLU A 108 -11.80 1.29 8.69
C GLU A 108 -13.17 0.88 8.14
N VAL A 109 -13.48 -0.40 8.22
CA VAL A 109 -14.74 -1.02 7.80
C VAL A 109 -15.32 -1.79 8.97
N VAL A 110 -15.71 -1.08 10.03
CA VAL A 110 -16.01 -1.67 11.34
C VAL A 110 -17.52 -1.68 11.59
N ALA A 111 -18.03 -2.79 12.15
CA ALA A 111 -19.42 -2.89 12.61
C ALA A 111 -20.49 -2.60 11.54
N LEU A 112 -20.27 -3.08 10.31
CA LEU A 112 -21.21 -2.91 9.19
C LEU A 112 -21.99 -4.20 8.86
N GLY A 113 -21.74 -5.30 9.56
CA GLY A 113 -22.38 -6.59 9.31
C GLY A 113 -22.00 -7.19 7.96
N LEU A 114 -20.78 -6.94 7.47
CA LEU A 114 -20.36 -7.45 6.17
C LEU A 114 -20.28 -8.99 6.16
N GLU A 115 -20.94 -9.59 5.17
CA GLU A 115 -20.87 -11.02 4.84
C GLU A 115 -20.18 -11.24 3.48
N PHE A 116 -19.28 -10.34 3.10
CA PHE A 116 -18.48 -10.45 1.87
C PHE A 116 -17.11 -9.79 2.02
N VAL A 117 -16.15 -10.22 1.21
CA VAL A 117 -14.81 -9.64 1.13
C VAL A 117 -14.65 -8.83 -0.17
N ASP A 118 -14.45 -7.52 -0.05
CA ASP A 118 -14.21 -6.63 -1.19
C ASP A 118 -12.75 -6.74 -1.68
N SER A 119 -12.57 -7.19 -2.92
CA SER A 119 -11.24 -7.35 -3.50
C SER A 119 -10.49 -6.03 -3.70
N ARG A 120 -11.21 -4.90 -3.75
CA ARG A 120 -10.62 -3.56 -3.92
C ARG A 120 -9.76 -3.14 -2.73
N TRP A 121 -10.01 -3.68 -1.53
CA TRP A 121 -9.17 -3.41 -0.36
C TRP A 121 -7.72 -3.83 -0.58
N PHE A 122 -7.51 -4.91 -1.34
CA PHE A 122 -6.19 -5.49 -1.60
C PHE A 122 -5.45 -4.86 -2.78
N SER A 123 -6.05 -3.87 -3.45
CA SER A 123 -5.36 -3.03 -4.45
C SER A 123 -4.75 -1.75 -3.87
N LEU A 124 -4.92 -1.50 -2.57
CA LEU A 124 -4.45 -0.30 -1.90
C LEU A 124 -2.98 -0.46 -1.47
N SER A 125 -2.05 -0.20 -2.40
CA SER A 125 -0.62 -0.44 -2.19
C SER A 125 0.00 0.31 -1.00
N MET A 126 -0.57 1.45 -0.60
CA MET A 126 -0.08 2.26 0.52
C MET A 126 -0.72 1.88 1.87
N LEU A 127 -1.63 0.89 1.90
CA LEU A 127 -2.39 0.55 3.09
C LEU A 127 -1.50 -0.09 4.16
N SER A 128 -1.44 0.55 5.32
CA SER A 128 -0.71 0.09 6.51
C SER A 128 -1.62 -0.49 7.59
N CYS A 129 -2.90 -0.11 7.59
CA CYS A 129 -3.91 -0.60 8.53
C CYS A 129 -5.22 -0.90 7.80
N LEU A 130 -5.70 -2.12 7.98
CA LEU A 130 -7.01 -2.58 7.52
C LEU A 130 -7.80 -3.10 8.72
N ASP A 131 -8.82 -2.35 9.13
CA ASP A 131 -9.72 -2.75 10.20
C ASP A 131 -11.05 -3.24 9.63
N LEU A 132 -11.31 -4.53 9.82
CA LEU A 132 -12.56 -5.19 9.41
C LEU A 132 -13.32 -5.73 10.63
N SER A 133 -13.04 -5.21 11.84
CA SER A 133 -13.57 -5.76 13.09
C SER A 133 -15.09 -5.65 13.19
N TYR A 134 -15.69 -6.56 13.94
CA TYR A 134 -17.12 -6.61 14.26
C TYR A 134 -18.04 -6.70 13.04
N ASN A 135 -17.63 -7.43 11.99
CA ASN A 135 -18.51 -7.80 10.88
C ASN A 135 -18.90 -9.29 10.97
N SER A 136 -19.34 -9.88 9.86
CA SER A 136 -19.79 -11.27 9.78
C SER A 136 -18.99 -12.03 8.72
N LEU A 137 -17.70 -11.71 8.55
CA LEU A 137 -16.88 -12.24 7.45
C LEU A 137 -16.70 -13.76 7.50
N GLY A 138 -16.86 -14.40 8.66
CA GLY A 138 -16.88 -15.86 8.79
C GLY A 138 -18.07 -16.53 8.08
N LYS A 139 -19.17 -15.80 7.85
CA LYS A 139 -20.33 -16.24 7.07
C LYS A 139 -20.17 -15.99 5.57
N ALA A 140 -19.12 -15.25 5.18
CA ALA A 140 -18.92 -14.87 3.79
C ALA A 140 -18.51 -16.08 2.94
N SER A 141 -19.28 -16.37 1.89
CA SER A 141 -18.94 -17.43 0.92
C SER A 141 -17.64 -17.15 0.17
N ASP A 142 -17.23 -15.88 0.10
CA ASP A 142 -16.01 -15.42 -0.56
C ASP A 142 -14.87 -15.07 0.41
N PHE A 143 -14.96 -15.52 1.68
CA PHE A 143 -13.93 -15.29 2.68
C PHE A 143 -12.53 -15.72 2.23
N VAL A 144 -12.43 -16.70 1.32
CA VAL A 144 -11.17 -17.13 0.67
C VAL A 144 -10.37 -15.98 0.05
N LYS A 145 -11.03 -14.88 -0.35
CA LYS A 145 -10.38 -13.68 -0.88
C LYS A 145 -9.48 -12.97 0.15
N ILE A 146 -9.62 -13.25 1.45
CA ILE A 146 -8.74 -12.69 2.49
C ILE A 146 -7.26 -12.99 2.23
N ARG A 147 -6.94 -14.06 1.47
CA ARG A 147 -5.58 -14.41 1.02
C ARG A 147 -4.91 -13.31 0.18
N LEU A 148 -5.70 -12.44 -0.44
CA LEU A 148 -5.21 -11.31 -1.20
C LEU A 148 -4.52 -10.25 -0.33
N VAL A 149 -4.61 -10.36 1.01
CA VAL A 149 -3.80 -9.57 1.95
C VAL A 149 -2.31 -9.62 1.64
N SER A 150 -1.82 -10.73 1.07
CA SER A 150 -0.44 -10.89 0.58
C SER A 150 -0.01 -9.85 -0.47
N ARG A 151 -0.95 -9.15 -1.12
CA ARG A 151 -0.67 -8.05 -2.06
C ARG A 151 -0.33 -6.74 -1.36
N LEU A 152 -0.72 -6.58 -0.09
CA LEU A 152 -0.56 -5.35 0.68
C LEU A 152 0.82 -5.32 1.34
N LYS A 153 1.83 -4.94 0.56
CA LYS A 153 3.25 -4.96 0.98
C LYS A 153 3.58 -4.04 2.17
N ASN A 154 2.75 -3.03 2.42
CA ASN A 154 2.95 -2.05 3.50
C ASN A 154 2.07 -2.31 4.73
N LEU A 155 1.28 -3.40 4.74
CA LEU A 155 0.32 -3.66 5.81
C LEU A 155 1.04 -4.05 7.10
N GLY A 156 0.87 -3.25 8.15
CA GLY A 156 1.35 -3.54 9.50
C GLY A 156 0.26 -4.08 10.41
N PHE A 157 -1.00 -3.71 10.16
CA PHE A 157 -2.15 -4.05 11.01
C PHE A 157 -3.30 -4.60 10.18
N LEU A 158 -3.75 -5.81 10.54
CA LEU A 158 -5.00 -6.40 10.07
C LEU A 158 -5.85 -6.76 11.29
N LEU A 159 -6.99 -6.11 11.43
CA LEU A 159 -7.91 -6.32 12.56
C LEU A 159 -9.15 -7.08 12.06
N LEU A 160 -9.36 -8.28 12.61
CA LEU A 160 -10.44 -9.19 12.23
C LEU A 160 -11.31 -9.60 13.43
N GLN A 161 -11.18 -8.90 14.55
CA GLN A 161 -11.90 -9.25 15.78
C GLN A 161 -13.41 -9.30 15.54
N GLY A 162 -14.11 -10.24 16.18
CA GLY A 162 -15.57 -10.27 16.15
C GLY A 162 -16.19 -10.54 14.77
N ASN A 163 -15.57 -11.40 13.96
CA ASN A 163 -16.04 -11.76 12.61
C ASN A 163 -16.60 -13.18 12.46
N GLU A 164 -16.72 -13.95 13.55
CA GLU A 164 -17.19 -15.34 13.51
C GLU A 164 -16.32 -16.25 12.60
N ILE A 165 -15.03 -15.93 12.43
CA ILE A 165 -14.12 -16.67 11.54
C ILE A 165 -13.68 -17.97 12.22
N GLU A 166 -14.09 -19.11 11.66
CA GLU A 166 -13.71 -20.42 12.22
C GLU A 166 -12.36 -20.94 11.71
N THR A 167 -12.03 -20.64 10.45
CA THR A 167 -10.80 -21.09 9.78
C THR A 167 -10.28 -19.99 8.88
N ILE A 168 -8.95 -19.82 8.85
CA ILE A 168 -8.30 -18.87 7.94
C ILE A 168 -7.64 -19.64 6.79
N PRO A 169 -7.91 -19.29 5.52
CA PRO A 169 -7.38 -20.00 4.36
C PRO A 169 -5.93 -19.59 4.05
N TRP A 170 -5.04 -19.60 5.04
CA TRP A 170 -3.62 -19.28 4.82
C TRP A 170 -2.87 -20.48 4.22
N THR A 171 -2.01 -20.19 3.25
CA THR A 171 -0.96 -21.13 2.80
C THR A 171 0.34 -20.83 3.53
N ALA A 172 1.22 -21.82 3.69
CA ALA A 172 2.53 -21.65 4.34
C ALA A 172 3.35 -20.48 3.73
N SER A 173 3.25 -20.29 2.42
CA SER A 173 3.85 -19.16 1.69
C SER A 173 3.24 -17.79 2.02
N SER A 174 1.97 -17.74 2.45
CA SER A 174 1.32 -16.51 2.92
C SER A 174 1.76 -16.17 4.35
N LEU A 175 2.07 -17.18 5.17
CA LEU A 175 2.54 -17.00 6.54
C LEU A 175 3.97 -16.45 6.62
N LEU A 176 4.83 -16.76 5.65
CA LEU A 176 6.17 -16.17 5.51
C LEU A 176 6.13 -14.64 5.36
N SER A 177 5.01 -14.07 4.87
CA SER A 177 4.79 -12.61 4.81
C SER A 177 4.10 -12.03 6.06
N LEU A 178 3.54 -12.88 6.92
CA LEU A 178 2.78 -12.57 8.13
C LEU A 178 3.62 -12.90 9.36
N CYS A 179 4.50 -11.98 9.77
CA CYS A 179 5.22 -12.13 11.02
C CYS A 179 4.24 -11.87 12.19
N LEU A 180 3.61 -12.93 12.70
CA LEU A 180 2.71 -12.94 13.84
C LEU A 180 3.48 -12.54 15.11
N VAL A 181 3.46 -11.26 15.46
CA VAL A 181 3.96 -10.79 16.77
C VAL A 181 2.82 -10.09 17.48
N GLY A 182 2.29 -10.71 18.54
CA GLY A 182 1.22 -10.07 19.30
C GLY A 182 0.43 -10.91 20.31
N VAL A 183 0.99 -11.96 20.92
CA VAL A 183 0.49 -12.53 22.19
C VAL A 183 1.72 -12.95 23.02
N PRO A 184 1.81 -12.66 24.33
CA PRO A 184 2.93 -13.13 25.14
C PRO A 184 2.84 -14.65 25.33
N VAL A 185 3.95 -15.33 25.01
CA VAL A 185 4.32 -16.71 25.40
C VAL A 185 3.44 -17.81 24.77
N THR A 186 3.90 -18.57 23.78
CA THR A 186 5.03 -19.50 23.90
C THR A 186 5.92 -19.53 22.64
N ASP A 187 7.21 -19.69 22.90
CA ASP A 187 8.33 -19.65 21.97
C ASP A 187 8.16 -20.45 20.67
N PHE A 188 8.39 -19.79 19.54
CA PHE A 188 8.75 -20.46 18.30
C PHE A 188 10.03 -19.83 17.75
N VAL A 189 11.08 -20.64 17.68
CA VAL A 189 12.32 -20.35 16.95
C VAL A 189 12.19 -21.03 15.59
N TYR A 190 12.35 -20.27 14.51
CA TYR A 190 12.63 -20.85 13.19
C TYR A 190 13.60 -19.94 12.43
N GLU A 191 14.68 -20.54 11.93
CA GLU A 191 15.63 -19.90 11.01
C GLU A 191 15.16 -20.07 9.57
N THR A 192 15.13 -18.99 8.79
CA THR A 192 15.19 -19.08 7.32
C THR A 192 16.00 -17.92 6.76
N ASP A 193 16.88 -18.24 5.81
CA ASP A 193 17.69 -17.31 5.04
C ASP A 193 16.83 -16.32 4.23
N MET A 194 17.17 -15.04 4.41
CA MET A 194 16.84 -13.89 3.56
C MET A 194 15.36 -13.72 3.12
N LEU A 195 14.63 -12.82 3.79
CA LEU A 195 13.67 -11.88 3.16
C LEU A 195 13.14 -10.87 4.19
N HIS A 196 12.95 -9.63 3.74
CA HIS A 196 12.52 -8.48 4.54
C HIS A 196 11.31 -8.78 5.44
N SER A 197 11.49 -8.56 6.74
CA SER A 197 10.48 -8.73 7.77
C SER A 197 9.37 -7.69 7.63
N VAL A 198 8.14 -8.13 7.36
CA VAL A 198 6.94 -7.32 7.61
C VAL A 198 6.35 -7.79 8.93
N THR A 199 6.50 -6.99 9.98
CA THR A 199 5.85 -7.23 11.27
C THR A 199 4.35 -7.03 11.09
N MET A 200 3.58 -8.13 11.05
CA MET A 200 2.12 -8.06 11.04
C MET A 200 1.59 -8.34 12.45
N ARG A 201 1.14 -7.28 13.13
CA ARG A 201 0.36 -7.44 14.36
C ARG A 201 -1.06 -7.82 13.96
N SER A 202 -1.28 -9.12 13.77
CA SER A 202 -2.62 -9.70 13.70
C SER A 202 -3.19 -9.76 15.11
N PHE A 203 -4.15 -8.90 15.43
CA PHE A 203 -5.03 -9.12 16.57
C PHE A 203 -6.14 -10.08 16.13
N ALA A 204 -5.77 -11.34 15.93
CA ALA A 204 -6.74 -12.40 15.78
C ALA A 204 -7.34 -12.72 17.16
N CYS A 205 -8.61 -13.13 17.18
CA CYS A 205 -9.20 -13.74 18.37
C CYS A 205 -8.28 -14.88 18.86
N PRO A 206 -8.03 -15.01 20.18
CA PRO A 206 -7.19 -16.08 20.73
C PRO A 206 -7.54 -17.47 20.20
N GLU A 207 -8.84 -17.76 20.04
CA GLU A 207 -9.32 -19.03 19.49
C GLU A 207 -8.96 -19.26 18.01
N CYS A 208 -8.89 -18.19 17.21
CA CYS A 208 -8.50 -18.28 15.80
C CYS A 208 -7.00 -18.61 15.67
N VAL A 209 -6.17 -18.04 16.54
CA VAL A 209 -4.72 -18.30 16.59
C VAL A 209 -4.48 -19.75 16.98
N GLU A 210 -5.12 -20.23 18.05
CA GLU A 210 -5.05 -21.63 18.52
C GLU A 210 -5.37 -22.65 17.41
N ARG A 211 -6.45 -22.42 16.64
CA ARG A 211 -6.89 -23.33 15.56
C ARG A 211 -5.92 -23.36 14.37
N VAL A 212 -5.31 -22.22 14.03
CA VAL A 212 -4.28 -22.15 12.98
C VAL A 212 -3.02 -22.87 13.44
N VAL A 213 -2.57 -22.63 14.68
CA VAL A 213 -1.39 -23.29 15.27
C VAL A 213 -1.58 -24.81 15.35
N ALA A 214 -2.76 -25.30 15.72
CA ALA A 214 -3.06 -26.73 15.79
C ALA A 214 -2.93 -27.46 14.43
N ARG A 215 -3.19 -26.77 13.32
CA ARG A 215 -3.06 -27.34 11.95
C ARG A 215 -1.66 -27.22 11.36
N LEU A 216 -0.80 -26.37 11.92
CA LEU A 216 0.59 -26.18 11.48
C LEU A 216 1.58 -27.05 12.27
N ARG A 217 1.14 -27.75 13.33
CA ARG A 217 1.98 -28.75 13.99
C ARG A 217 2.33 -29.85 12.98
N PRO A 218 3.61 -30.14 12.73
CA PRO A 218 3.99 -31.31 11.97
C PRO A 218 3.39 -32.54 12.67
N LEU A 219 2.79 -33.44 11.90
CA LEU A 219 2.32 -34.72 12.41
C LEU A 219 3.50 -35.40 13.15
N PRO A 220 3.27 -36.01 14.32
CA PRO A 220 4.33 -36.72 15.01
C PRO A 220 4.88 -37.80 14.08
N PHE A 221 6.20 -37.80 13.92
CA PHE A 221 6.92 -38.90 13.28
C PHE A 221 6.45 -40.20 13.94
N ARG A 222 5.75 -41.05 13.20
CA ARG A 222 5.52 -42.42 13.63
C ARG A 222 6.83 -43.19 13.40
N PRO A 223 7.35 -43.89 14.43
CA PRO A 223 8.54 -44.72 14.29
C PRO A 223 8.30 -45.89 13.33
#